data_AF-A0A6I5C5B0-F1
#
_entry.id   AF-A0A6I5C5B0-F1
#
_cell.length_a   1.000
_cell.length_b   1.000
_cell.length_c   1.000
_cell.angle_alpha   90.00
_cell.angle_beta   90.00
_cell.angle_gamma   90.00
#
_symmetry.space_group_name_H-M   'P 1'
#
loop_
_entity.id
_entity.type
_entity.pdbx_description
1 polymer ?
#
loop_
_entity_poly.entity_id
_entity_poly.type
_entity_poly.pdbx_seq_one_letter_code
_entity_poly.pdbx_strand_id
1 'polypeptide(L)' 'ALAAELGTTRSAAALELWRERLAGSVVVVGNAPTALFRLLELVEEGAGRPAAVIGVPVGFVGAAESKEALAAHP' A
#
# COMPACT_ATOMS: atom_id res chain seq x y z
N ALA A 1 12.10 -1.38 -14.17
CA ALA A 1 11.32 -2.15 -15.16
C ALA A 1 9.88 -2.30 -14.66
N LEU A 2 9.65 -3.03 -13.57
CA LEU A 2 8.31 -3.33 -13.01
C LEU A 2 7.32 -2.14 -12.92
N ALA A 3 7.73 -0.99 -12.39
CA ALA A 3 6.83 0.16 -12.28
C ALA A 3 6.34 0.71 -13.63
N ALA A 4 7.20 0.66 -14.65
CA ALA A 4 6.84 1.06 -16.00
C ALA A 4 5.94 0.01 -16.67
N GLU A 5 6.21 -1.27 -16.44
CA GLU A 5 5.38 -2.38 -16.94
C GLU A 5 3.96 -2.33 -16.36
N LEU A 6 3.83 -2.01 -15.07
CA LEU A 6 2.54 -1.90 -14.37
C LEU A 6 1.88 -0.53 -14.50
N GLY A 7 2.51 0.44 -15.18
CA GLY A 7 1.95 1.79 -15.34
C GLY A 7 1.72 2.52 -14.01
N THR A 8 2.55 2.30 -13.00
CA THR A 8 2.38 2.85 -11.64
C THR A 8 3.67 3.43 -11.06
N THR A 9 3.60 4.02 -9.87
CA THR A 9 4.78 4.54 -9.16
C THR A 9 5.70 3.42 -8.70
N ARG A 10 7.00 3.69 -8.57
CA ARG A 10 7.97 2.69 -8.08
C ARG A 10 7.62 2.13 -6.70
N SER A 11 7.11 2.97 -5.80
CA SER A 11 6.71 2.53 -4.45
C SER A 11 5.49 1.62 -4.49
N ALA A 12 4.48 1.90 -5.32
CA ALA A 12 3.33 1.01 -5.50
C ALA A 12 3.74 -0.33 -6.15
N ALA A 13 4.53 -0.29 -7.22
CA ALA A 13 4.99 -1.50 -7.90
C ALA A 13 5.81 -2.44 -7.00
N ALA A 14 6.57 -1.90 -6.04
CA ALA A 14 7.36 -2.70 -5.11
C ALA A 14 6.49 -3.61 -4.22
N LEU A 15 5.21 -3.28 -4.01
CA LEU A 15 4.31 -4.09 -3.18
C LEU A 15 3.94 -5.41 -3.84
N GLU A 16 4.03 -5.54 -5.17
CA GLU A 16 3.88 -6.83 -5.84
C GLU A 16 4.87 -7.87 -5.32
N LEU A 17 6.06 -7.42 -4.93
CA LEU A 17 7.11 -8.27 -4.38
C LEU A 17 6.82 -8.71 -2.94
N TRP A 18 5.77 -8.20 -2.30
CA TRP A 18 5.40 -8.50 -0.91
C TRP A 18 4.23 -9.47 -0.78
N ARG A 19 3.56 -9.86 -1.88
CA ARG A 19 2.34 -10.69 -1.85
C ARG A 19 2.46 -11.90 -0.92
N GLU A 20 3.49 -12.71 -1.09
CA GLU A 20 3.70 -13.93 -0.30
C GLU A 20 4.07 -13.68 1.17
N ARG A 21 4.41 -12.44 1.53
CA ARG A 21 4.84 -12.03 2.86
C ARG A 21 3.82 -11.15 3.58
N LEU A 22 2.68 -10.86 2.96
CA LEU A 22 1.78 -9.84 3.47
C LEU A 22 0.95 -10.32 4.67
N ALA A 23 0.51 -11.59 4.62
CA ALA A 23 -0.25 -12.22 5.70
C ALA A 23 0.48 -12.15 7.05
N GLY A 24 -0.15 -11.53 8.05
CA GLY A 24 0.38 -11.41 9.41
C GLY A 24 1.54 -10.41 9.57
N SER A 25 1.94 -9.70 8.51
CA SER A 25 3.03 -8.72 8.58
C SER A 25 2.65 -7.42 9.31
N VAL A 26 3.65 -6.65 9.74
CA VAL A 26 3.46 -5.25 10.12
C VAL A 26 3.96 -4.39 8.96
N VAL A 27 3.04 -3.65 8.32
CA VAL A 27 3.36 -2.81 7.16
C VAL A 27 3.48 -1.35 7.61
N VAL A 28 4.53 -0.68 7.18
CA VAL A 28 4.76 0.75 7.46
C VAL A 28 4.90 1.51 6.15
N VAL A 29 3.97 2.43 5.88
CA VAL A 29 4.01 3.34 4.74
C VAL A 29 4.17 4.76 5.25
N GLY A 30 5.42 5.24 5.28
CA GLY A 30 5.76 6.57 5.82
C GLY A 30 5.94 7.68 4.79
N ASN A 31 5.85 7.38 3.49
CA ASN A 31 6.13 8.38 2.45
C ASN A 31 5.09 8.35 1.34
N ALA A 32 5.05 7.28 0.55
CA ALA A 32 4.30 7.25 -0.71
C ALA A 32 2.80 6.93 -0.51
N PRO A 33 1.88 7.87 -0.80
CA PRO A 33 0.44 7.59 -0.74
C PRO A 33 0.01 6.47 -1.69
N THR A 34 0.62 6.40 -2.86
CA THR A 34 0.36 5.36 -3.87
C THR A 34 0.73 3.95 -3.39
N ALA A 35 1.70 3.82 -2.49
CA ALA A 35 1.99 2.54 -1.85
C ALA A 35 0.89 2.14 -0.87
N LEU A 36 0.29 3.10 -0.15
CA LEU A 36 -0.81 2.81 0.76
C LEU A 36 -2.08 2.41 -0.02
N PHE A 37 -2.40 3.09 -1.12
CA PHE A 37 -3.49 2.66 -2.00
C PHE A 37 -3.24 1.25 -2.55
N ARG A 38 -2.05 0.98 -3.09
CA ARG A 38 -1.74 -0.35 -3.63
C ARG A 38 -1.78 -1.45 -2.58
N LEU A 39 -1.42 -1.15 -1.33
CA LEU A 39 -1.56 -2.10 -0.21
C LEU A 39 -3.01 -2.52 -0.01
N LEU A 40 -3.95 -1.57 -0.03
CA LEU A 40 -5.37 -1.85 0.14
C LEU A 40 -5.89 -2.73 -1.02
N GLU A 41 -5.54 -2.38 -2.26
CA GLU A 41 -5.89 -3.19 -3.44
C GLU A 41 -5.36 -4.62 -3.34
N LEU A 42 -4.10 -4.81 -2.91
CA LEU A 42 -3.54 -6.15 -2.73
C LEU A 42 -4.28 -6.98 -1.67
N VAL A 43 -4.73 -6.34 -0.59
CA VAL A 43 -5.54 -7.01 0.43
C VAL A 43 -6.88 -7.45 -0.15
N GLU A 44 -7.53 -6.59 -0.94
CA GLU A 44 -8.78 -6.91 -1.64
C GLU A 44 -8.60 -8.03 -2.68
N GLU A 45 -7.47 -8.06 -3.38
CA GLU A 45 -7.08 -9.12 -4.31
C GLU A 45 -6.74 -10.46 -3.62
N GLY A 46 -6.74 -10.50 -2.28
CA GLY A 46 -6.49 -11.72 -1.52
C GLY A 46 -5.01 -12.05 -1.28
N ALA A 47 -4.11 -11.07 -1.37
CA ALA A 47 -2.68 -11.25 -1.04
C ALA A 47 -2.41 -11.52 0.45
N GLY A 48 -3.45 -11.52 1.30
CA GLY A 48 -3.35 -11.74 2.74
C GLY A 48 -3.38 -10.43 3.52
N ARG A 49 -3.92 -10.47 4.75
CA ARG A 49 -4.06 -9.28 5.60
C ARG A 49 -2.81 -9.09 6.48
N PRO A 50 -2.20 -7.90 6.51
CA PRO A 50 -1.25 -7.53 7.55
C PRO A 50 -1.87 -7.68 8.95
N ALA A 51 -1.04 -7.98 9.95
CA ALA A 51 -1.44 -7.90 11.36
C ALA A 51 -1.62 -6.44 11.82
N ALA A 52 -0.87 -5.50 11.23
CA ALA A 52 -1.04 -4.08 11.48
C ALA A 52 -0.52 -3.24 10.29
N VAL A 53 -1.08 -2.04 10.11
CA VAL A 53 -0.62 -1.06 9.12
C VAL A 53 -0.39 0.29 9.80
N ILE A 54 0.81 0.84 9.66
CA ILE A 54 1.13 2.22 10.02
C ILE A 54 1.14 3.03 8.71
N GLY A 55 0.00 3.63 8.38
CA GLY A 55 -0.20 4.49 7.21
C GLY A 55 -0.01 5.97 7.57
N VAL A 56 1.22 6.47 7.45
CA VAL A 56 1.56 7.88 7.70
C VAL A 56 2.25 8.56 6.51
N PRO A 57 1.79 8.37 5.25
CA PRO A 57 2.37 9.07 4.12
C PRO A 57 2.14 10.58 4.24
N VAL A 58 3.10 11.35 3.73
CA VAL A 58 3.08 12.82 3.73
C VAL A 58 2.86 13.35 2.32
N GLY A 59 2.41 14.60 2.21
CA GLY A 59 2.26 15.31 0.95
C GLY A 59 0.89 15.92 0.78
N PHE A 60 0.70 16.57 -0.37
CA PHE A 60 -0.53 17.30 -0.73
C PHE A 60 -1.34 16.59 -1.82
N VAL A 61 -0.85 15.47 -2.34
CA VAL A 61 -1.51 14.70 -3.40
C VAL A 61 -1.71 13.28 -2.90
N GLY A 62 -2.96 12.90 -2.62
CA GLY A 62 -3.35 11.55 -2.21
C GLY A 62 -2.99 11.15 -0.78
N ALA A 63 -2.23 11.97 -0.03
CA ALA A 63 -1.78 11.61 1.31
C ALA A 63 -2.94 11.58 2.32
N ALA A 64 -3.86 12.55 2.28
CA ALA A 64 -5.02 12.55 3.16
C ALA A 64 -5.98 11.42 2.77
N GLU A 65 -6.27 11.32 1.48
CA GLU A 65 -7.22 10.38 0.89
C GLU A 65 -6.77 8.91 1.11
N SER A 66 -5.47 8.61 1.00
CA SER A 66 -4.97 7.26 1.27
C SER A 66 -5.07 6.87 2.75
N LYS A 67 -4.89 7.82 3.67
CA LYS A 67 -5.07 7.57 5.11
C LYS A 67 -6.54 7.41 5.47
N GLU A 68 -7.42 8.18 4.86
CA GLU A 68 -8.87 8.04 5.00
C GLU A 68 -9.35 6.69 4.45
N ALA A 69 -8.85 6.29 3.28
CA ALA A 69 -9.13 4.98 2.72
C ALA A 69 -8.68 3.85 3.64
N LEU A 70 -7.48 3.95 4.24
CA LEU A 70 -7.03 2.99 5.26
C LEU A 70 -7.95 2.97 6.48
N ALA A 71 -8.34 4.13 7.01
CA ALA A 71 -9.20 4.22 8.18
C ALA A 71 -10.61 3.66 7.94
N ALA A 72 -11.12 3.73 6.70
CA ALA A 72 -12.41 3.16 6.32
C ALA A 72 -12.39 1.63 6.18
N HIS A 73 -11.21 0.99 6.18
CA HIS A 73 -11.03 -0.45 6.00
C HIS A 73 -10.24 -1.08 7.17
N PRO A 74 -10.83 -1.17 8.38
CA PRO A 74 -10.17 -1.78 9.54
C PRO A 74 -9.91 -3.29 9.38
#